data_AF-A0A8J7AAI1-F1
#
_entry.id   AF-A0A8J7AAI1-F1
#
_cell.length_a   1.000
_cell.length_b   1.000
_cell.length_c   1.000
_cell.angle_alpha   90.00
_cell.angle_beta   90.00
_cell.angle_gamma   90.00
#
_symmetry.space_group_name_H-M   'P 1'
#
loop_
_entity.id
_entity.type
_entity.pdbx_description
1 polymer ?
#
loop_
_entity_poly.entity_id
_entity_poly.type
_entity_poly.pdbx_seq_one_letter_code
_entity_poly.pdbx_strand_id
1 'polypeptide(L)'
;MSAAKITKLLKKALLENGEMSHALYEHELKEQVDYLYKGLKRDKEDVVFVVTENTGDVAMVLTTRNKTVYINEDARQELMKIWQANYANNVEMLIPSMVRDLVNDFFAVTGVKVVKTSKPKKAKKGWGFG
;
A
#
# COMPACT_ATOMS: atom_id res chain seq x y z
N MET A 1 18.99 10.24 -3.08
CA MET A 1 19.55 8.97 -2.53
C MET A 1 19.84 7.99 -3.66
N SER A 2 20.59 6.89 -3.46
CA SER A 2 20.76 5.87 -4.53
C SER A 2 19.64 4.84 -4.49
N ALA A 3 19.29 4.28 -5.66
CA ALA A 3 18.24 3.26 -5.79
C ALA A 3 18.45 2.08 -4.82
N ALA A 4 19.67 1.58 -4.68
CA ALA A 4 19.99 0.48 -3.78
C ALA A 4 19.74 0.83 -2.29
N LYS A 5 20.00 2.07 -1.88
CA LYS A 5 19.73 2.52 -0.50
C LYS A 5 18.22 2.64 -0.26
N ILE A 6 17.48 3.23 -1.19
CA ILE A 6 16.01 3.34 -1.11
C ILE A 6 15.38 1.95 -1.04
N THR A 7 15.80 1.01 -1.89
CA THR A 7 15.34 -0.39 -1.82
C THR A 7 15.49 -0.99 -0.43
N LYS A 8 16.65 -0.80 0.21
CA LYS A 8 16.91 -1.31 1.56
C LYS A 8 16.00 -0.65 2.59
N LEU A 9 15.80 0.67 2.51
CA LEU A 9 14.92 1.41 3.42
C LEU A 9 13.47 0.96 3.28
N LEU A 10 12.97 0.84 2.04
CA LEU A 10 11.60 0.37 1.79
C LEU A 10 11.39 -1.06 2.29
N LYS A 11 12.34 -1.97 2.05
CA LYS A 11 12.27 -3.34 2.60
C LYS A 11 12.23 -3.32 4.13
N LYS A 12 13.11 -2.53 4.76
CA LYS A 12 13.13 -2.40 6.22
C LYS A 12 11.78 -1.90 6.76
N ALA A 13 11.26 -0.80 6.20
CA ALA A 13 10.02 -0.18 6.65
C ALA A 13 8.78 -1.05 6.38
N LEU A 14 8.67 -1.66 5.19
CA LEU A 14 7.45 -2.33 4.77
C LEU A 14 7.45 -3.83 5.09
N LEU A 15 8.59 -4.52 5.02
CA LEU A 15 8.67 -5.97 5.21
C LEU A 15 9.23 -6.39 6.57
N GLU A 16 10.13 -5.60 7.15
CA GLU A 16 10.85 -5.94 8.39
C GLU A 16 10.32 -5.18 9.62
N ASN A 17 9.12 -4.58 9.51
CA ASN A 17 8.49 -3.79 10.57
C ASN A 17 9.31 -2.59 11.07
N GLY A 18 10.19 -2.03 10.24
CA GLY A 18 10.93 -0.83 10.56
C GLY A 18 10.02 0.36 10.85
N GLU A 19 10.44 1.22 11.79
CA GLU A 19 9.73 2.45 12.14
C GLU A 19 9.75 3.44 10.97
N MET A 20 8.61 4.10 10.77
CA MET A 20 8.41 5.17 9.80
C MET A 20 8.27 6.52 10.51
N SER A 21 8.78 7.57 9.86
CA SER A 21 8.88 8.91 10.44
C SER A 21 7.55 9.65 10.37
N HIS A 22 6.99 10.01 11.53
CA HIS A 22 5.79 10.84 11.58
C HIS A 22 6.07 12.28 11.13
N ALA A 23 7.25 12.81 11.46
CA ALA A 23 7.67 14.14 11.02
C ALA A 23 7.73 14.24 9.49
N LEU A 24 8.23 13.19 8.82
CA LEU A 24 8.24 13.15 7.36
C LEU A 24 6.83 13.08 6.77
N TYR A 25 5.90 12.34 7.40
CA TYR A 25 4.48 12.38 7.02
C TYR A 25 3.91 13.80 7.10
N GLU A 26 4.15 14.50 8.22
CA GLU A 26 3.61 15.85 8.40
C GLU A 26 4.15 16.84 7.37
N HIS A 27 5.44 16.69 7.03
CA HIS A 27 6.13 17.57 6.10
C HIS A 27 5.75 17.32 4.63
N GLU A 28 5.61 16.06 4.21
CA GLU A 28 5.47 15.73 2.78
C GLU A 28 4.09 15.21 2.37
N LEU A 29 3.41 14.46 3.25
CA LEU A 29 2.25 13.66 2.86
C LEU A 29 0.92 14.22 3.37
N LYS A 30 0.93 14.98 4.48
CA LYS A 30 -0.28 15.50 5.13
C LYS A 30 -1.17 16.31 4.19
N GLU A 31 -0.59 17.18 3.39
CA GLU A 31 -1.33 18.02 2.42
C GLU A 31 -1.79 17.23 1.20
N GLN A 32 -1.15 16.10 0.89
CA GLN A 32 -1.46 15.28 -0.28
C GLN A 32 -2.69 14.38 -0.08
N VAL A 33 -3.12 14.17 1.16
CA VAL A 33 -4.24 13.25 1.50
C VAL A 33 -5.52 13.56 0.73
N ASP A 34 -5.91 14.83 0.62
CA ASP A 34 -7.12 15.20 -0.12
C ASP A 34 -6.97 14.97 -1.64
N TYR A 35 -5.77 15.12 -2.20
CA TYR A 35 -5.49 14.79 -3.59
C TYR A 35 -5.58 13.27 -3.84
N LEU A 36 -5.00 12.47 -2.94
CA LEU A 36 -5.08 11.01 -2.99
C LEU A 36 -6.52 10.52 -2.92
N TYR A 37 -7.34 11.11 -2.05
CA TYR A 37 -8.76 10.76 -1.97
C TYR A 37 -9.53 11.07 -3.26
N LYS A 38 -9.23 12.20 -3.91
CA LYS A 38 -9.82 12.55 -5.22
C LYS A 38 -9.41 11.54 -6.29
N GLY A 39 -8.13 11.15 -6.33
CA GLY A 39 -7.62 10.11 -7.24
C GLY A 39 -8.31 8.77 -7.03
N LEU A 40 -8.36 8.30 -5.78
CA LEU A 40 -9.05 7.06 -5.37
C LEU A 40 -10.48 7.00 -5.89
N LYS A 41 -11.24 8.09 -5.75
CA LYS A 41 -12.63 8.18 -6.26
C LYS A 41 -12.69 8.12 -7.78
N ARG A 42 -11.84 8.87 -8.47
CA ARG A 42 -11.80 8.91 -9.94
C ARG A 42 -11.49 7.54 -10.53
N ASP A 43 -10.51 6.85 -9.97
CA ASP A 43 -9.97 5.60 -10.52
C ASP A 43 -10.72 4.36 -10.01
N LYS A 44 -11.75 4.60 -9.18
CA LYS A 44 -12.63 3.61 -8.55
C LYS A 44 -11.84 2.55 -7.79
N GLU A 45 -10.86 2.99 -7.02
CA GLU A 45 -10.01 2.13 -6.21
C GLU A 45 -10.60 1.98 -4.82
N ASP A 46 -10.36 0.85 -4.16
CA ASP A 46 -10.87 0.61 -2.82
C ASP A 46 -10.00 1.34 -1.78
N VAL A 47 -8.69 1.36 -2.04
CA VAL A 47 -7.66 1.97 -1.22
C VAL A 47 -6.56 2.56 -2.11
N VAL A 48 -5.99 3.70 -1.70
CA VAL A 48 -4.78 4.30 -2.27
C VAL A 48 -3.80 4.49 -1.15
N PHE A 49 -2.53 4.19 -1.39
CA PHE A 49 -1.46 4.52 -0.45
C PHE A 49 -0.27 5.16 -1.17
N VAL A 50 0.51 5.92 -0.40
CA VAL A 50 1.72 6.57 -0.85
C VAL A 50 2.84 6.25 0.11
N VAL A 51 4.02 6.01 -0.45
CA VAL A 51 5.26 5.91 0.30
C VAL A 51 6.22 6.99 -0.19
N THR A 52 6.92 7.62 0.75
CA THR A 52 8.00 8.57 0.46
C THR A 52 9.25 8.21 1.26
N GLU A 53 10.41 8.64 0.77
CA GLU A 53 11.70 8.55 1.45
C GLU A 53 12.41 9.89 1.37
N ASN A 54 12.92 10.38 2.49
CA ASN A 54 13.76 11.57 2.50
C ASN A 54 14.85 11.44 3.57
N THR A 55 16.09 11.69 3.20
CA THR A 55 17.27 11.65 4.08
C THR A 55 17.46 10.35 4.90
N GLY A 56 16.88 9.24 4.47
CA GLY A 56 16.93 7.96 5.17
C GLY A 56 15.66 7.60 5.94
N ASP A 57 14.74 8.54 6.11
CA ASP A 57 13.46 8.33 6.75
C ASP A 57 12.41 7.90 5.71
N VAL A 58 11.50 7.02 6.11
CA VAL A 58 10.38 6.56 5.28
C VAL A 58 9.07 6.97 5.94
N ALA A 59 8.11 7.42 5.16
CA ALA A 59 6.74 7.66 5.62
C ALA A 59 5.74 7.05 4.67
N MET A 60 4.58 6.68 5.21
CA MET A 60 3.49 6.09 4.45
C MET A 60 2.15 6.71 4.86
N VAL A 61 1.26 6.92 3.89
CA VAL A 61 -0.14 7.24 4.17
C VAL A 61 -1.04 6.36 3.31
N LEU A 62 -2.16 5.93 3.87
CA LEU A 62 -3.17 5.13 3.19
C LEU A 62 -4.54 5.77 3.40
N THR A 63 -5.29 5.98 2.31
CA THR A 63 -6.67 6.47 2.36
C THR A 63 -7.61 5.45 1.74
N THR A 64 -8.81 5.35 2.29
CA THR A 64 -9.86 4.44 1.86
C THR A 64 -11.04 5.19 1.21
N ARG A 65 -11.97 4.45 0.59
CA ARG A 65 -13.20 5.03 0.00
C ARG A 65 -14.07 5.82 0.99
N ASN A 66 -14.13 5.40 2.26
CA ASN A 66 -14.86 6.10 3.31
C ASN A 66 -14.09 7.28 3.92
N LYS A 67 -12.99 7.74 3.27
CA LYS A 67 -12.14 8.85 3.70
C LYS A 67 -11.45 8.60 5.06
N THR A 68 -11.29 7.34 5.45
CA THR A 68 -10.43 6.99 6.58
C THR A 68 -8.98 7.08 6.13
N VAL A 69 -8.14 7.67 6.98
CA VAL A 69 -6.72 7.89 6.72
C VAL A 69 -5.93 7.15 7.78
N TYR A 70 -4.98 6.34 7.34
CA TYR A 70 -4.03 5.64 8.18
C TYR A 70 -2.63 6.15 7.87
N ILE A 71 -1.79 6.25 8.89
CA ILE A 71 -0.46 6.87 8.79
C ILE A 71 0.58 5.85 9.25
N ASN A 72 1.69 5.76 8.54
CA ASN A 72 2.86 4.96 8.88
C ASN A 72 2.51 3.52 9.26
N GLU A 73 2.79 3.10 10.49
CA GLU A 73 2.56 1.73 10.95
C GLU A 73 1.10 1.32 10.80
N ASP A 74 0.14 2.22 11.08
CA ASP A 74 -1.29 1.92 10.90
C ASP A 74 -1.63 1.70 9.42
N ALA A 75 -1.01 2.46 8.52
CA ALA A 75 -1.17 2.27 7.08
C ALA A 75 -0.59 0.91 6.64
N ARG A 76 0.58 0.54 7.16
CA ARG A 76 1.19 -0.77 6.92
C ARG A 76 0.28 -1.90 7.43
N GLN A 77 -0.24 -1.79 8.65
CA GLN A 77 -1.14 -2.78 9.24
C GLN A 77 -2.43 -2.91 8.44
N GLU A 78 -3.02 -1.81 7.98
CA GLU A 78 -4.23 -1.87 7.16
C GLU A 78 -3.97 -2.55 5.81
N LEU A 79 -2.83 -2.26 5.18
CA LEU A 79 -2.42 -2.93 3.94
C LEU A 79 -2.17 -4.43 4.14
N MET A 80 -1.58 -4.82 5.29
CA MET A 80 -1.44 -6.22 5.68
C MET A 80 -2.79 -6.92 5.86
N LYS A 81 -3.80 -6.26 6.44
CA LYS A 81 -5.16 -6.82 6.55
C LYS A 81 -5.82 -7.02 5.18
N ILE A 82 -5.59 -6.08 4.25
CA ILE A 82 -6.17 -6.12 2.90
C ILE A 82 -5.55 -7.25 2.08
N TRP A 83 -4.22 -7.36 2.06
CA TRP A 83 -3.52 -8.36 1.23
C TRP A 83 -3.30 -9.70 1.93
N GLN A 84 -3.40 -9.75 3.26
CA GLN A 84 -3.27 -10.96 4.07
C GLN A 84 -1.96 -11.71 3.73
N ALA A 85 -2.05 -13.01 3.41
CA ALA A 85 -0.90 -13.83 3.05
C ALA A 85 -0.13 -13.34 1.81
N ASN A 86 -0.73 -12.48 0.98
CA ASN A 86 -0.08 -11.91 -0.20
C ASN A 86 0.67 -10.61 0.07
N TYR A 87 0.66 -10.10 1.31
CA TYR A 87 1.25 -8.80 1.64
C TYR A 87 2.73 -8.71 1.21
N ALA A 88 3.56 -9.65 1.65
CA ALA A 88 5.00 -9.63 1.37
C ALA A 88 5.27 -9.69 -0.14
N ASN A 89 4.64 -10.62 -0.84
CA ASN A 89 4.80 -10.77 -2.30
C ASN A 89 4.37 -9.50 -3.05
N ASN A 90 3.25 -8.89 -2.66
CA ASN A 90 2.76 -7.67 -3.30
C ASN A 90 3.72 -6.49 -3.07
N VAL A 91 4.20 -6.31 -1.85
CA VAL A 91 5.19 -5.26 -1.54
C VAL A 91 6.49 -5.50 -2.31
N GLU A 92 7.02 -6.73 -2.34
CA GLU A 92 8.23 -7.06 -3.10
C GLU A 92 8.10 -6.75 -4.59
N MET A 93 6.94 -7.03 -5.18
CA MET A 93 6.65 -6.69 -6.58
C MET A 93 6.57 -5.18 -6.83
N LEU A 94 6.13 -4.39 -5.85
CA LEU A 94 5.98 -2.93 -5.98
C LEU A 94 7.26 -2.16 -5.68
N ILE A 95 8.16 -2.68 -4.83
CA ILE A 95 9.39 -1.98 -4.46
C ILE A 95 10.19 -1.46 -5.68
N PRO A 96 10.39 -2.22 -6.78
CA PRO A 96 11.09 -1.70 -7.94
C PRO A 96 10.45 -0.45 -8.58
N SER A 97 9.12 -0.35 -8.63
CA SER A 97 8.45 0.85 -9.14
C SER A 97 8.52 1.99 -8.13
N MET A 98 8.32 1.70 -6.84
CA MET A 98 8.45 2.72 -5.77
C MET A 98 9.84 3.35 -5.77
N VAL A 99 10.90 2.53 -5.88
CA VAL A 99 12.28 3.02 -5.95
C VAL A 99 12.49 3.89 -7.19
N ARG A 100 11.91 3.51 -8.33
CA ARG A 100 11.99 4.31 -9.55
C ARG A 100 11.36 5.69 -9.35
N ASP A 101 10.19 5.75 -8.73
CA ASP A 101 9.49 7.02 -8.49
C ASP A 101 10.31 7.89 -7.53
N LEU A 102 10.76 7.34 -6.40
CA LEU A 102 11.50 8.08 -5.37
C LEU A 102 12.89 8.55 -5.83
N VAL A 103 13.57 7.80 -6.69
CA VAL A 103 14.86 8.25 -7.27
C VAL A 103 14.67 9.45 -8.20
N ASN A 104 13.47 9.62 -8.76
CA ASN A 104 13.11 10.75 -9.63
C ASN A 104 12.30 11.83 -8.89
N ASP A 105 12.39 11.88 -7.56
CA ASP A 105 11.71 12.86 -6.70
C ASP A 105 10.17 12.87 -6.86
N PHE A 106 9.59 11.72 -7.24
CA PHE A 106 8.13 11.52 -7.26
C PHE A 106 7.67 10.72 -6.06
N PHE A 107 6.45 11.01 -5.59
CA PHE A 107 5.77 10.15 -4.63
C PHE A 107 5.45 8.79 -5.24
N ALA A 108 5.74 7.71 -4.50
CA ALA A 108 5.39 6.37 -4.91
C ALA A 108 3.91 6.08 -4.57
N VAL A 109 3.00 6.44 -5.47
CA VAL A 109 1.56 6.28 -5.31
C VAL A 109 1.11 4.92 -5.85
N THR A 110 0.37 4.15 -5.05
CA THR A 110 -0.20 2.87 -5.46
C THR A 110 -1.67 2.77 -5.14
N GLY A 111 -2.44 2.41 -6.16
CA GLY A 111 -3.85 2.12 -6.10
C GLY A 111 -4.16 0.64 -5.94
N VAL A 112 -5.14 0.30 -5.09
CA VAL A 112 -5.52 -1.08 -4.78
C VAL A 112 -7.02 -1.31 -4.98
N LYS A 113 -7.34 -2.32 -5.79
CA LYS A 113 -8.71 -2.85 -5.95
C LYS A 113 -8.80 -4.21 -5.27
N VAL A 114 -9.76 -4.34 -4.36
CA VAL A 114 -10.00 -5.57 -3.60
C VAL A 114 -11.02 -6.42 -4.35
N VAL A 115 -10.53 -7.46 -5.01
CA VAL A 115 -11.41 -8.43 -5.67
C VAL A 115 -12.01 -9.34 -4.60
N LYS A 116 -13.32 -9.22 -4.36
CA LYS A 116 -14.05 -10.20 -3.56
C LYS A 116 -14.10 -11.50 -4.35
N THR A 117 -13.34 -12.52 -3.93
CA THR A 117 -13.51 -13.86 -4.46
C THR A 117 -14.92 -14.33 -4.07
N SER A 118 -15.80 -14.49 -5.06
CA SER A 118 -17.07 -15.15 -4.82
C SER A 118 -16.76 -16.60 -4.45
N LYS A 119 -17.38 -17.11 -3.37
CA LYS A 119 -17.23 -18.51 -2.97
C LYS A 119 -17.52 -19.41 -4.18
N PRO A 120 -16.69 -20.42 -4.48
CA PRO A 120 -17.04 -21.39 -5.51
C PRO A 120 -18.38 -22.01 -5.16
N LYS A 121 -19.34 -21.98 -6.10
CA LYS A 121 -20.62 -22.68 -5.95
C LYS A 121 -20.29 -24.15 -5.68
N LYS A 122 -20.62 -24.66 -4.49
CA LYS A 122 -20.54 -26.10 -4.20
C LYS A 122 -21.26 -26.84 -5.33
N ALA A 123 -20.51 -27.62 -6.11
CA ALA A 123 -21.11 -28.56 -7.05
C ALA A 123 -22.02 -29.49 -6.23
N LYS A 124 -23.32 -29.46 -6.51
CA LYS A 124 -24.24 -30.50 -6.02
C LYS A 124 -23.74 -31.81 -6.62
N LYS A 125 -23.04 -32.64 -5.84
CA LYS A 125 -22.93 -34.07 -6.13
C LYS A 125 -24.34 -34.62 -6.00
N GLY A 126 -25.04 -34.75 -7.13
CA GLY A 126 -26.25 -35.56 -7.21
C GLY A 126 -25.87 -37.00 -6.90
N TRP A 127 -26.23 -37.47 -5.72
CA TRP A 127 -26.44 -38.89 -5.49
C TRP A 127 -27.70 -39.29 -6.24
N GLY A 128 -27.56 -40.15 -7.24
CA GLY A 128 -28.64 -40.97 -7.78
C GLY A 128 -28.31 -42.43 -7.44
N PHE A 129 -28.89 -42.93 -6.36
CA PHE A 129 -28.93 -44.35 -6.00
C PHE A 129 -30.11 -45.02 -6.70
N GLY A 130 -29.98 -46.33 -6.93
CA GLY A 130 -31.09 -47.28 -6.80
C GLY A 130 -31.88 -47.54 -8.05
#